data_AF-A0A101DAB0-F1
#
_entry.id   AF-A0A101DAB0-F1
#
_cell.length_a   1.000
_cell.length_b   1.000
_cell.length_c   1.000
_cell.angle_alpha   90.00
_cell.angle_beta   90.00
_cell.angle_gamma   90.00
#
_symmetry.space_group_name_H-M   'P 1'
#
loop_
_entity.id
_entity.type
_entity.pdbx_description
1 polymer ?
#
loop_
_entity_poly.entity_id
_entity_poly.type
_entity_poly.pdbx_seq_one_letter_code
_entity_poly.pdbx_strand_id
1 'polypeptide(L)'
;MRDSLLAFLAPSSQAVQFAIKTLLGGGLALWCALRFGLEQPQWALMTAFIVAQPLSGMVVQKGLARLLGTLVGTFMAVVMMGLFAQAPLLFVLA
;
A
#
# COMPACT_ATOMS: atom_id res chain seq x y z
N MET A 1 -28.58 -2.05 15.38
CA MET A 1 -28.55 -3.16 14.41
C MET A 1 -29.27 -2.81 13.10
N ARG A 2 -30.46 -2.17 13.13
CA ARG A 2 -31.15 -1.70 11.91
C ARG A 2 -30.35 -0.69 11.08
N ASP A 3 -29.63 0.23 11.73
CA ASP A 3 -28.86 1.27 11.03
C ASP A 3 -27.66 0.72 10.24
N SER A 4 -27.04 -0.36 10.73
CA SER A 4 -25.95 -1.06 10.04
C SER A 4 -26.44 -1.82 8.80
N LEU A 5 -27.65 -2.37 8.85
CA LEU A 5 -28.27 -3.04 7.70
C LEU A 5 -28.65 -2.03 6.60
N LEU A 6 -29.16 -0.86 6.99
CA LEU A 6 -29.49 0.20 6.03
C LEU A 6 -28.24 0.81 5.37
N ALA A 7 -27.13 0.94 6.11
CA ALA A 7 -25.86 1.38 5.53
C ALA A 7 -25.30 0.38 4.49
N PHE A 8 -25.60 -0.92 4.65
CA PHE A 8 -25.21 -1.96 3.71
C PHE A 8 -26.14 -2.03 2.49
N LEU A 9 -27.46 -1.88 2.69
CA LEU A 9 -28.46 -1.92 1.60
C LEU A 9 -28.57 -0.61 0.80
N ALA A 10 -28.29 0.54 1.42
CA ALA A 10 -28.38 1.87 0.82
C ALA A 10 -27.14 2.72 1.18
N PRO A 11 -25.99 2.44 0.55
CA PRO A 11 -24.76 3.16 0.85
C PRO A 11 -24.86 4.64 0.44
N SER A 12 -24.22 5.51 1.23
CA SER A 12 -24.17 6.94 0.92
C SER A 12 -23.38 7.19 -0.38
N SER A 13 -23.68 8.30 -1.06
CA SER A 13 -22.96 8.69 -2.29
C SER A 13 -21.45 8.77 -2.09
N GLN A 14 -21.00 9.23 -0.91
CA GLN A 14 -19.57 9.29 -0.56
C GLN A 14 -18.92 7.91 -0.45
N ALA A 15 -19.62 6.91 0.10
CA ALA A 15 -19.12 5.55 0.21
C ALA A 15 -18.94 4.91 -1.18
N VAL A 16 -19.90 5.13 -2.08
CA VAL A 16 -19.82 4.65 -3.48
C VAL A 16 -18.67 5.33 -4.22
N GLN A 17 -18.51 6.65 -4.08
CA GLN A 17 -17.39 7.38 -4.66
C GLN A 17 -16.04 6.86 -4.15
N PHE A 18 -15.91 6.63 -2.85
CA PHE A 18 -14.70 6.06 -2.26
C PHE A 18 -14.40 4.67 -2.81
N ALA A 19 -15.42 3.79 -2.89
CA ALA A 19 -15.27 2.44 -3.41
C ALA A 19 -14.80 2.46 -4.88
N ILE A 20 -15.42 3.27 -5.73
CA ILE A 20 -15.04 3.39 -7.15
C ILE A 20 -13.62 3.91 -7.29
N LYS A 21 -13.25 4.98 -6.58
CA LYS A 21 -11.89 5.54 -6.62
C LYS A 21 -10.84 4.54 -6.14
N THR A 22 -11.15 3.77 -5.10
CA THR A 22 -10.25 2.75 -4.54
C THR A 22 -10.10 1.56 -5.48
N LEU A 23 -11.20 1.07 -6.07
CA LEU A 23 -11.18 -0.04 -7.03
C LEU A 23 -10.41 0.34 -8.30
N LEU A 24 -10.66 1.53 -8.85
CA LEU A 24 -9.93 2.03 -10.02
C LEU A 24 -8.46 2.27 -9.68
N GLY A 25 -8.16 2.92 -8.56
CA GLY A 25 -6.77 3.18 -8.13
C GLY A 25 -5.98 1.90 -7.91
N GLY A 26 -6.56 0.93 -7.19
CA GLY A 26 -5.96 -0.39 -6.98
C GLY A 26 -5.82 -1.19 -8.26
N GLY A 27 -6.85 -1.21 -9.11
CA GLY A 27 -6.82 -1.88 -10.41
C GLY A 27 -5.76 -1.31 -11.35
N LEU A 28 -5.60 0.02 -11.40
CA LEU A 28 -4.53 0.68 -12.15
C LEU A 28 -3.15 0.34 -11.58
N ALA A 29 -3.00 0.32 -10.26
CA ALA A 29 -1.74 -0.08 -9.63
C ALA A 29 -1.37 -1.53 -9.97
N LEU A 30 -2.34 -2.45 -9.94
CA LEU A 30 -2.14 -3.84 -10.35
C LEU A 30 -1.79 -3.96 -11.83
N TRP A 31 -2.51 -3.25 -12.70
CA TRP A 31 -2.25 -3.23 -14.13
C TRP A 31 -0.83 -2.71 -14.42
N CYS A 32 -0.40 -1.63 -13.77
CA CYS A 32 0.97 -1.13 -13.85
C CYS A 32 1.98 -2.18 -13.38
N ALA A 33 1.71 -2.86 -12.26
CA ALA A 33 2.63 -3.86 -11.72
C ALA A 33 2.80 -5.07 -12.66
N LEU A 34 1.70 -5.53 -13.26
CA LEU A 34 1.71 -6.58 -14.29
C LEU A 34 2.47 -6.12 -15.55
N ARG A 35 2.25 -4.87 -15.98
CA ARG A 35 2.92 -4.31 -17.16
C ARG A 35 4.43 -4.17 -16.97
N PHE A 36 4.88 -3.85 -15.76
CA PHE A 36 6.29 -3.79 -15.41
C PHE A 36 6.92 -5.15 -15.10
N GLY A 37 6.13 -6.23 -15.11
CA GLY A 37 6.64 -7.58 -14.87
C GLY A 37 7.18 -7.78 -13.44
N LEU A 38 6.59 -7.10 -12.44
CA LEU A 38 6.99 -7.34 -11.04
C LEU A 38 6.72 -8.79 -10.66
N GLU A 39 7.63 -9.39 -9.88
CA GLU A 39 7.49 -10.77 -9.41
C GLU A 39 6.21 -10.99 -8.60
N GLN A 40 5.80 -9.99 -7.83
CA GLN A 40 4.68 -10.09 -6.89
C GLN A 40 3.69 -8.92 -7.08
N PRO A 41 2.91 -8.91 -8.18
CA PRO A 41 2.05 -7.78 -8.56
C PRO A 41 0.90 -7.53 -7.56
N GLN A 42 0.51 -8.56 -6.80
CA GLN A 42 -0.52 -8.46 -5.76
C GLN A 42 -0.20 -7.44 -4.66
N TRP A 43 1.08 -7.14 -4.38
CA TRP A 43 1.45 -6.15 -3.37
C TRP A 43 1.14 -4.72 -3.80
N ALA A 44 1.22 -4.42 -5.10
CA ALA A 44 0.84 -3.10 -5.62
C ALA A 44 -0.65 -2.83 -5.37
N LEU A 45 -1.49 -3.85 -5.63
CA LEU A 45 -2.91 -3.79 -5.30
C LEU A 45 -3.13 -3.64 -3.79
N MET A 46 -2.55 -4.53 -2.99
CA MET A 46 -2.75 -4.55 -1.54
C MET A 46 -2.35 -3.22 -0.89
N THR A 47 -1.21 -2.66 -1.28
CA THR A 47 -0.74 -1.37 -0.75
C THR A 47 -1.67 -0.21 -1.13
N ALA A 48 -2.18 -0.16 -2.36
CA ALA A 48 -3.16 0.84 -2.78
C ALA A 48 -4.44 0.78 -1.93
N PHE A 49 -4.93 -0.42 -1.60
CA PHE A 49 -6.06 -0.61 -0.70
C PHE A 49 -5.75 -0.21 0.75
N ILE A 50 -4.55 -0.52 1.25
CA ILE A 50 -4.14 -0.16 2.63
C ILE A 50 -4.07 1.36 2.81
N VAL A 51 -3.58 2.10 1.81
CA VAL A 51 -3.47 3.57 1.88
C VAL A 51 -4.76 4.28 1.51
N ALA A 52 -5.76 3.59 0.97
CA ALA A 52 -7.05 4.16 0.61
C ALA A 52 -7.77 4.67 1.87
N GLN A 53 -8.23 5.92 1.83
CA GLN A 53 -8.92 6.61 2.90
C GLN A 53 -10.09 7.42 2.31
N PRO A 54 -11.19 7.60 3.04
CA PRO A 54 -12.34 8.36 2.56
C PRO A 54 -12.01 9.83 2.33
N LEU A 55 -11.12 10.41 3.16
CA LEU A 55 -10.59 11.76 2.95
C LEU A 55 -9.40 11.74 1.99
N SER A 56 -9.53 12.46 0.86
CA SER A 56 -8.52 12.46 -0.21
C SER A 56 -7.14 12.96 0.25
N GLY A 57 -7.08 13.95 1.15
CA GLY A 57 -5.79 14.43 1.70
C GLY A 57 -5.04 13.39 2.53
N MET A 58 -5.78 12.52 3.24
CA MET A 58 -5.19 11.47 4.08
C MET A 58 -4.56 10.35 3.24
N VAL A 59 -5.12 10.07 2.06
CA VAL A 59 -4.56 9.09 1.10
C VAL A 59 -3.17 9.53 0.66
N VAL A 60 -3.00 10.81 0.30
CA VAL A 60 -1.72 11.35 -0.14
C VAL A 60 -0.68 11.28 0.97
N GLN A 61 -1.05 11.68 2.19
CA GLN A 61 -0.14 11.60 3.34
C GLN A 61 0.29 10.16 3.66
N LYS A 62 -0.66 9.21 3.74
CA LYS A 62 -0.35 7.79 3.99
C LYS A 62 0.46 7.17 2.85
N GLY A 63 0.12 7.50 1.60
CA GLY A 63 0.83 7.06 0.42
C GLY A 63 2.29 7.54 0.41
N LEU A 64 2.52 8.82 0.70
CA LEU A 64 3.87 9.39 0.76
C LEU A 64 4.69 8.76 1.91
N ALA A 65 4.08 8.58 3.08
CA ALA A 65 4.73 7.90 4.20
C ALA A 65 5.13 6.46 3.84
N ARG A 66 4.27 5.73 3.13
CA ARG A 66 4.57 4.35 2.65
C ARG A 66 5.73 4.34 1.65
N LEU A 67 5.75 5.28 0.70
CA LEU A 67 6.80 5.40 -0.30
C LEU A 67 8.16 5.71 0.37
N LEU A 68 8.21 6.72 1.23
CA LEU A 68 9.42 7.11 1.96
C LEU A 68 9.92 5.97 2.85
N GLY A 69 9.04 5.31 3.60
CA GLY A 69 9.41 4.16 4.43
C GLY A 69 10.01 3.01 3.60
N THR A 70 9.49 2.76 2.40
CA THR A 70 10.00 1.71 1.51
C THR A 70 11.37 2.05 0.96
N LEU A 71 11.59 3.31 0.57
CA LEU A 71 12.89 3.79 0.08
C LEU A 71 13.95 3.73 1.19
N VAL A 72 13.63 4.23 2.38
CA VAL A 72 14.55 4.21 3.52
C VAL A 72 14.85 2.78 3.94
N GLY A 73 13.84 1.92 4.06
CA GLY A 73 14.03 0.50 4.42
C GLY A 73 14.88 -0.25 3.40
N THR A 74 14.61 -0.07 2.10
CA THR A 74 15.41 -0.68 1.02
C THR A 74 16.85 -0.19 1.07
N PHE A 75 17.07 1.12 1.24
CA PHE A 75 18.41 1.69 1.33
C PHE A 75 19.19 1.11 2.53
N MET A 76 18.58 1.06 3.71
CA MET A 76 19.21 0.50 4.90
C MET A 76 19.50 -0.99 4.74
N ALA A 77 18.59 -1.77 4.11
CA ALA A 77 18.81 -3.18 3.83
C ALA A 77 20.04 -3.40 2.94
N VAL A 78 20.22 -2.58 1.89
CA VAL A 78 21.41 -2.63 1.01
C VAL A 78 22.68 -2.26 1.78
N VAL A 79 22.64 -1.22 2.61
CA VAL A 79 23.79 -0.82 3.45
C VAL A 79 24.20 -1.93 4.42
N MET A 80 23.23 -2.53 5.13
CA MET A 80 23.50 -3.67 6.02
C MET A 80 24.07 -4.87 5.27
N MET A 81 23.53 -5.20 4.10
CA MET A 81 24.09 -6.27 3.26
C MET A 81 25.54 -5.96 2.88
N GLY A 82 25.85 -4.72 2.48
CA GLY A 82 27.21 -4.31 2.14
C GLY A 82 28.20 -4.42 3.31
N LEU A 83 27.77 -4.07 4.53
CA LEU A 83 28.63 -4.08 5.72
C LEU A 83 28.79 -5.46 6.36
N PHE A 84 27.72 -6.28 6.36
CA PHE A 84 27.64 -7.49 7.17
C PHE A 84 27.33 -8.76 6.38
N ALA A 85 27.39 -8.76 5.04
CA ALA A 85 27.14 -9.95 4.21
C ALA A 85 27.95 -11.20 4.64
N GLN A 86 29.17 -11.02 5.14
CA GLN A 86 30.03 -12.13 5.56
C GLN A 86 29.93 -12.46 7.06
N ALA A 87 29.14 -11.71 7.83
CA ALA A 87 28.98 -11.87 9.27
C ALA A 87 27.49 -12.02 9.64
N PRO A 88 26.90 -13.21 9.46
CA PRO A 88 25.45 -13.43 9.65
C PRO A 88 24.92 -13.02 11.03
N LEU A 89 25.70 -13.25 12.09
CA LEU A 89 25.31 -12.88 13.44
C LEU A 89 25.26 -11.36 13.65
N LEU A 90 26.21 -10.61 13.09
CA LEU A 90 26.17 -9.14 13.14
C LEU A 90 25.03 -8.58 12.29
N PHE A 91 24.75 -9.20 11.13
CA PHE A 91 23.63 -8.79 10.27
C PHE A 91 22.26 -8.92 10.96
N VAL A 92 22.06 -9.94 11.80
CA VAL A 92 20.78 -10.13 12.52
C VAL A 92 20.63 -9.19 13.73
N LEU A 93 21.75 -8.77 14.33
CA LEU A 93 21.76 -7.93 15.53
C LEU A 93 21.78 -6.42 15.23
N ALA A 94 22.23 -6.02 14.04
CA ALA A 94 22.26 -4.64 13.56
C ALA A 94 20.88 -4.16 13.11
#